data_AF-A0AB72UA06-F1
#
_entry.id   AF-A0AB72UA06-F1
#
_cell.length_a   1.000
_cell.length_b   1.000
_cell.length_c   1.000
_cell.angle_alpha   90.00
_cell.angle_beta   90.00
_cell.angle_gamma   90.00
#
_symmetry.space_group_name_H-M   'P 1'
#
loop_
_entity.id
_entity.type
_entity.pdbx_description
1 polymer ?
#
loop_
_entity_poly.entity_id
_entity_poly.type
_entity_poly.pdbx_seq_one_letter_code
_entity_poly.pdbx_strand_id
1 'polypeptide(L)' 'MANAPAPRYELYKDKKGEWRWTYIARNGLKIAMSSEGYKAKSDCIHSIDLLKSSKDVPVHEASA' A
#
# COMPACT_ATOMS: atom_id res chain seq x y z
N MET A 1 -13.67 -12.57 6.76
CA MET A 1 -12.83 -12.03 5.66
C MET A 1 -11.88 -13.14 5.27
N ALA A 2 -11.89 -13.57 4.00
CA ALA A 2 -11.09 -14.70 3.55
C ALA A 2 -9.60 -14.42 3.82
N ASN A 3 -8.91 -15.41 4.38
CA ASN A 3 -7.48 -15.34 4.67
C ASN A 3 -6.70 -15.40 3.35
N ALA A 4 -6.69 -14.30 2.60
CA ALA A 4 -5.91 -14.20 1.38
C ALA A 4 -4.42 -14.42 1.70
N PRO A 5 -3.67 -15.12 0.85
CA PRO A 5 -2.27 -15.45 1.15
C PRO A 5 -1.43 -14.19 1.33
N ALA A 6 -0.47 -14.22 2.26
CA ALA A 6 0.49 -13.15 2.51
C ALA A 6 1.88 -13.52 1.95
N PRO A 7 2.71 -12.55 1.52
CA PRO A 7 2.48 -11.11 1.58
C PRO A 7 1.55 -10.61 0.46
N ARG A 8 0.77 -9.56 0.72
CA ARG A 8 -0.17 -9.00 -0.26
C ARG A 8 -0.45 -7.52 -0.05
N TYR A 9 -0.91 -6.87 -1.11
CA TYR A 9 -1.56 -5.56 -1.06
C TYR A 9 -3.07 -5.76 -1.07
N GLU A 10 -3.76 -5.33 -0.02
CA GLU A 10 -5.22 -5.30 0.04
C GLU A 10 -5.73 -3.96 -0.47
N LEU A 11 -6.41 -3.97 -1.61
CA LEU A 11 -7.11 -2.81 -2.17
C LEU A 11 -8.53 -2.74 -1.61
N TYR A 12 -8.94 -1.56 -1.16
CA TYR A 12 -10.31 -1.32 -0.68
C TYR A 12 -10.74 0.11 -0.95
N LYS A 13 -12.05 0.36 -0.82
CA LYS A 13 -12.63 1.71 -0.91
C LYS A 13 -13.01 2.16 0.50
N ASP A 14 -12.59 3.36 0.89
CA ASP A 14 -12.88 3.91 2.21
C ASP A 14 -14.30 4.51 2.30
N LYS A 15 -14.66 5.03 3.47
CA LYS A 15 -15.98 5.63 3.72
C LYS A 15 -16.25 6.88 2.86
N LYS A 16 -15.22 7.55 2.36
CA LYS A 16 -15.32 8.73 1.48
C LYS A 16 -15.38 8.33 0.01
N GLY A 17 -15.32 7.04 -0.30
CA GLY A 17 -15.33 6.56 -1.67
C GLY A 17 -13.96 6.63 -2.35
N GLU A 18 -12.88 6.78 -1.59
CA GLU A 18 -11.51 6.81 -2.12
C GLU A 18 -10.89 5.40 -2.06
N TRP A 19 -10.11 5.06 -3.08
CA TRP A 19 -9.33 3.83 -3.13
C TRP A 19 -8.11 3.95 -2.23
N ARG A 20 -7.87 2.92 -1.42
CA ARG A 20 -6.71 2.80 -0.55
C ARG A 20 -6.13 1.41 -0.66
N TRP A 21 -4.88 1.29 -0.22
CA TRP A 21 -4.23 -0.01 -0.10
C TRP A 21 -3.59 -0.18 1.27
N THR A 22 -3.48 -1.42 1.72
CA THR A 22 -2.71 -1.80 2.90
C THR A 22 -1.85 -3.01 2.55
N TYR A 23 -0.57 -2.93 2.89
CA TYR A 23 0.35 -4.04 2.72
C TYR A 23 0.40 -4.90 3.98
N ILE A 24 0.12 -6.18 3.81
CA ILE A 24 0.17 -7.21 4.84
C ILE A 24 1.41 -8.07 4.60
N ALA A 25 2.30 -8.09 5.57
CA ALA A 25 3.52 -8.87 5.54
C ALA A 25 3.25 -10.37 5.78
N ARG A 26 4.27 -11.21 5.59
CA ARG A 26 4.19 -12.68 5.78
C ARG A 26 3.70 -13.10 7.16
N ASN A 27 3.97 -12.29 8.18
CA ASN A 27 3.52 -12.52 9.56
C ASN A 27 2.06 -12.08 9.81
N GLY A 28 1.34 -11.65 8.78
CA GLY A 28 -0.05 -11.19 8.87
C GLY A 28 -0.21 -9.76 9.40
N LEU A 29 0.88 -9.07 9.75
CA LEU A 29 0.83 -7.70 10.25
C LEU A 29 0.80 -6.68 9.11
N LYS A 30 0.07 -5.59 9.32
CA LYS A 30 0.03 -4.43 8.44
C LYS A 30 1.27 -3.58 8.72
N ILE A 31 2.13 -3.41 7.73
CA ILE A 31 3.39 -2.64 7.90
C ILE A 31 3.48 -1.40 7.01
N ALA A 32 2.61 -1.28 6.01
CA ALA A 32 2.50 -0.09 5.18
C ALA A 32 1.06 0.11 4.72
N MET A 33 0.67 1.36 4.49
CA MET A 33 -0.65 1.75 4.01
C MET A 33 -0.53 2.97 3.10
N SER A 34 -1.53 3.19 2.25
CA SER A 34 -1.59 4.43 1.48
C SER A 34 -1.79 5.62 2.42
N SER A 35 -0.93 6.62 2.29
CA SER A 35 -1.04 7.91 3.01
C SER A 35 -2.27 8.68 2.54
N GLU A 36 -2.52 8.66 1.24
CA GLU A 36 -3.66 9.32 0.60
C GLU A 36 -4.73 8.33 0.13
N GLY A 37 -5.90 8.88 -0.18
CA GLY A 37 -6.99 8.18 -0.87
C GLY A 37 -7.01 8.58 -2.34
N TYR A 38 -7.12 7.60 -3.23
CA TYR A 38 -7.13 7.81 -4.68
C TYR A 38 -8.56 7.84 -5.22
N LYS A 39 -8.89 8.76 -6.13
CA LYS A 39 -10.21 8.78 -6.77
C LYS A 39 -10.41 7.60 -7.73
N ALA A 40 -9.37 7.27 -8.51
CA ALA A 40 -9.40 6.16 -9.44
C ALA A 40 -8.64 4.94 -8.89
N LYS A 41 -9.14 3.74 -9.23
CA LYS A 41 -8.51 2.48 -8.85
C LYS A 41 -7.14 2.31 -9.52
N SER A 42 -7.01 2.78 -10.76
CA SER A 42 -5.76 2.78 -11.53
C SER A 42 -4.65 3.51 -10.80
N ASP A 43 -4.94 4.67 -10.24
CA ASP A 43 -3.95 5.51 -9.56
C ASP A 43 -3.48 4.83 -8.26
N CYS A 44 -4.41 4.18 -7.55
CA CYS A 44 -4.09 3.37 -6.37
C CYS A 44 -3.18 2.18 -6.71
N ILE A 45 -3.44 1.49 -7.84
CA ILE A 45 -2.58 0.39 -8.32
C ILE A 45 -1.21 0.93 -8.76
N HIS A 46 -1.18 2.06 -9.45
CA HIS A 46 0.06 2.69 -9.90
C HIS A 46 0.97 3.02 -8.71
N SER A 47 0.42 3.56 -7.61
CA SER A 47 1.14 3.78 -6.35
C SER A 47 1.79 2.51 -5.79
N ILE A 48 1.09 1.37 -5.85
CA ILE A 48 1.66 0.08 -5.45
C ILE A 48 2.80 -0.34 -6.37
N ASP A 49 2.67 -0.15 -7.67
CA ASP A 49 3.70 -0.55 -8.63
C ASP A 49 4.97 0.31 -8.48
N LEU A 50 4.82 1.60 -8.17
CA LEU A 50 5.95 2.45 -7.78
C LEU A 50 6.69 1.87 -6.57
N LEU A 51 5.99 1.47 -5.51
CA LEU A 51 6.60 0.86 -4.33
C LEU A 51 7.27 -0.49 -4.60
N LYS A 52 6.69 -1.32 -5.48
CA LYS A 52 7.35 -2.58 -5.88
C LYS A 52 8.66 -2.32 -6.63
N SER A 53 8.72 -1.22 -7.40
CA SER A 53 9.91 -0.84 -8.15
C SER A 53 10.98 -0.14 -7.29
N SER A 54 10.62 0.37 -6.11
CA SER A 54 11.51 1.19 -5.28
C SER A 54 12.44 0.40 -4.35
N LYS A 55 12.61 -0.90 -4.56
CA LYS A 55 13.40 -1.78 -3.67
C LYS A 55 14.87 -1.37 -3.53
N ASP A 56 15.41 -0.66 -4.52
CA ASP A 56 16.81 -0.24 -4.60
C ASP A 56 16.99 1.26 -4.26
N VAL A 57 15.93 1.95 -3.83
CA VAL A 57 15.99 3.38 -3.49
C VAL A 57 16.71 3.56 -2.14
N PRO A 58 17.75 4.42 -2.06
CA PRO A 58 18.51 4.62 -0.83
C PRO A 58 17.65 5.26 0.27
N VAL A 59 17.90 4.84 1.51
CA VAL A 59 17.27 5.41 2.69
C VAL A 59 18.10 6.59 3.17
N HIS A 60 17.44 7.73 3.41
CA HIS A 60 18.04 8.93 3.98
C HIS A 60 17.42 9.23 5.35
N GLU A 61 18.26 9.58 6.32
CA GLU A 61 17.80 10.10 7.61
C GLU A 61 17.38 11.56 7.44
N ALA A 62 16.16 11.89 7.85
CA ALA A 62 15.71 13.29 7.85
C ALA A 62 16.41 14.04 8.98
N SER A 63 17.15 15.10 8.66
CA SER A 63 17.68 16.03 9.66
C SER A 63 16.53 16.75 10.36
N ALA A 64 16.60 16.80 11.70
CA ALA A 64 15.64 17.51 12.56
C ALA A 64 15.66 19.03 12.33
#